data_AF-A0A3C1F8H8-F1
#
_entry.id   AF-A0A3C1F8H8-F1
#
_cell.length_a   1.000
_cell.length_b   1.000
_cell.length_c   1.000
_cell.angle_alpha   90.00
_cell.angle_beta   90.00
_cell.angle_gamma   90.00
#
_symmetry.space_group_name_H-M   'P 1'
#
loop_
_entity.id
_entity.type
_entity.pdbx_description
1 polymer ?
#
loop_
_entity_poly.entity_id
_entity_poly.type
_entity_poly.pdbx_seq_one_letter_code
_entity_poly.pdbx_strand_id
1 'polypeptide(L)'
;LNVPLHPTQLYEAAGNLILFVLLHYASKRPHKDGKILVQYVTCYSVMRFVIEFFRGDYRGAYWLGLSPSQWIALVAAAVSYWLWTRLKKDATYAGK
;
A
#
# COMPACT_ATOMS: atom_id res chain seq x y z
N LEU A 1 -7.01 5.79 -32.75
CA LEU A 1 -7.31 4.99 -31.54
C LEU A 1 -7.84 5.97 -30.48
N ASN A 2 -9.16 6.07 -30.32
CA ASN A 2 -9.83 7.10 -29.51
C ASN A 2 -10.56 6.44 -28.33
N VAL A 3 -9.80 5.66 -27.54
CA VAL A 3 -10.33 4.94 -26.37
C VAL A 3 -9.97 5.77 -25.13
N PRO A 4 -10.96 6.21 -24.33
CA PRO A 4 -10.68 6.91 -23.09
C PRO A 4 -9.98 5.95 -22.11
N LEU A 5 -8.72 6.25 -21.80
CA LEU A 5 -7.93 5.54 -20.80
C LEU A 5 -8.09 6.22 -19.44
N HIS A 6 -8.14 5.42 -18.37
CA HIS A 6 -8.12 5.97 -17.03
C HIS A 6 -6.76 6.63 -16.74
N PRO A 7 -6.73 7.84 -16.16
CA PRO A 7 -5.49 8.50 -15.79
C PRO A 7 -4.93 7.91 -14.49
N THR A 8 -4.57 6.63 -14.50
CA THR A 8 -4.12 5.89 -13.30
C THR A 8 -2.90 6.51 -12.64
N GLN A 9 -2.08 7.23 -13.40
CA GLN A 9 -0.95 8.00 -12.89
C GLN A 9 -1.39 9.11 -11.92
N LEU A 10 -2.49 9.81 -12.21
CA LEU A 10 -3.06 10.81 -11.31
C LEU A 10 -3.63 10.15 -10.05
N TYR A 11 -4.26 8.97 -10.19
CA TYR A 11 -4.76 8.20 -9.05
C TYR A 11 -3.60 7.74 -8.16
N GLU A 12 -2.50 7.28 -8.75
CA GLU A 12 -1.30 6.84 -8.03
C GLU A 12 -0.61 8.01 -7.32
N ALA A 13 -0.47 9.16 -7.99
CA ALA A 13 0.11 10.35 -7.38
C ALA A 13 -0.76 10.87 -6.21
N ALA A 14 -2.07 10.99 -6.41
CA ALA A 14 -2.99 11.42 -5.35
C ALA A 14 -3.02 10.43 -4.18
N GLY A 15 -3.06 9.13 -4.46
CA GLY A 15 -3.04 8.08 -3.46
C GLY A 15 -1.73 8.08 -2.65
N ASN A 16 -0.58 8.25 -3.30
CA ASN A 16 0.71 8.39 -2.61
C ASN A 16 0.78 9.65 -1.74
N LEU A 17 0.20 10.77 -2.18
CA LEU A 17 0.15 11.99 -1.38
C LEU A 17 -0.72 11.81 -0.13
N ILE A 18 -1.89 11.18 -0.29
CA ILE A 18 -2.77 10.86 0.84
C ILE A 18 -2.05 9.92 1.81
N LEU A 19 -1.41 8.87 1.30
CA LEU A 19 -0.64 7.91 2.10
C LEU A 19 0.47 8.61 2.89
N PHE A 20 1.22 9.51 2.24
CA PHE A 20 2.26 10.31 2.89
C PHE A 20 1.68 11.14 4.04
N VAL A 21 0.57 11.85 3.81
CA VAL A 21 -0.06 12.70 4.84
C VAL A 21 -0.51 11.84 6.03
N LEU A 22 -1.17 10.71 5.78
CA LEU A 22 -1.61 9.78 6.83
C LEU A 22 -0.44 9.24 7.67
N LEU A 23 0.62 8.80 7.01
CA LEU A 23 1.81 8.28 7.69
C LEU A 23 2.59 9.36 8.42
N HIS A 24 2.67 10.57 7.87
CA HIS A 24 3.30 11.71 8.53
C HIS A 24 2.60 12.04 9.86
N TYR A 25 1.27 12.08 9.87
CA TYR A 25 0.52 12.27 11.12
C TYR A 25 0.62 11.07 12.07
N ALA A 26 0.64 9.84 11.55
CA ALA A 26 0.84 8.65 12.36
C ALA A 26 2.23 8.63 13.02
N SER A 27 3.25 9.10 12.31
CA SER A 27 4.64 9.17 12.78
C SER A 27 4.86 10.20 13.89
N LYS A 28 4.00 11.23 13.97
CA LYS A 28 4.04 12.22 15.07
C LYS A 28 3.58 11.67 16.41
N ARG A 29 2.91 10.51 16.44
CA ARG A 29 2.45 9.88 17.67
C ARG A 29 3.45 8.82 18.11
N PRO A 30 3.60 8.57 19.43
CA PRO A 30 4.41 7.47 19.92
C PRO A 30 4.05 6.15 19.24
N HIS A 31 5.03 5.53 18.62
CA HIS A 31 4.87 4.29 17.88
C HIS A 31 6.10 3.41 18.04
N LYS A 32 5.91 2.10 17.84
CA LYS A 32 7.02 1.17 17.73
C LYS A 32 7.81 1.37 16.44
N ASP A 33 9.09 1.04 16.50
CA ASP A 33 9.92 0.85 15.33
C ASP A 33 9.27 -0.15 14.36
N GLY A 34 9.36 0.15 13.06
CA GLY A 34 8.74 -0.65 12.00
C GLY A 34 7.23 -0.46 11.83
N LYS A 35 6.50 0.16 12.76
CA LYS A 35 5.04 0.35 12.63
C LYS A 35 4.66 1.18 11.41
N ILE A 36 5.34 2.31 11.20
CA ILE A 36 5.08 3.21 10.06
C ILE A 36 5.38 2.51 8.74
N LEU A 37 6.48 1.74 8.67
CA LEU A 37 6.83 0.94 7.49
C LEU A 37 5.75 -0.10 7.18
N VAL A 38 5.28 -0.84 8.18
CA VAL A 38 4.21 -1.83 8.00
C VAL A 38 2.91 -1.18 7.53
N GLN A 39 2.55 -0.01 8.05
CA GLN A 39 1.39 0.76 7.56
C GLN A 39 1.56 1.20 6.12
N TYR A 40 2.76 1.70 5.78
CA TYR A 40 3.09 2.09 4.42
C TYR A 40 2.91 0.93 3.45
N VAL A 41 3.55 -0.21 3.69
CA VAL A 41 3.48 -1.35 2.78
C VAL A 41 2.05 -1.88 2.68
N THR A 42 1.32 -1.98 3.80
CA THR A 42 -0.08 -2.44 3.78
C THR A 42 -0.96 -1.52 2.91
N CYS A 43 -0.95 -0.22 3.17
CA CYS A 43 -1.79 0.73 2.45
C CYS A 43 -1.38 0.87 0.97
N TYR A 44 -0.07 0.90 0.71
CA TYR A 44 0.46 0.96 -0.65
C TYR A 44 0.10 -0.27 -1.47
N SER A 45 0.20 -1.47 -0.90
CA SER A 45 -0.21 -2.71 -1.56
C SER A 45 -1.69 -2.71 -1.94
N VAL A 46 -2.57 -2.26 -1.04
CA VAL A 46 -4.01 -2.14 -1.34
C VAL A 46 -4.25 -1.13 -2.45
N MET A 47 -3.66 0.05 -2.36
CA MET A 47 -3.77 1.08 -3.40
C MET A 47 -3.27 0.58 -4.76
N ARG A 48 -2.11 -0.09 -4.78
CA ARG A 48 -1.52 -0.64 -6.00
C ARG A 48 -2.42 -1.70 -6.63
N PHE A 49 -2.99 -2.59 -5.81
CA PHE A 49 -3.92 -3.62 -6.27
C PHE A 49 -5.14 -2.99 -6.96
N VAL A 50 -5.74 -1.96 -6.34
CA VAL A 50 -6.91 -1.24 -6.89
C VAL A 50 -6.56 -0.49 -8.18
N ILE A 51 -5.47 0.29 -8.20
CA ILE A 51 -5.07 1.09 -9.37
C ILE A 51 -4.75 0.19 -10.57
N GLU A 52 -4.17 -0.98 -10.32
CA GLU A 52 -3.84 -1.93 -11.38
C GLU A 52 -5.09 -2.48 -12.09
N PHE A 53 -6.24 -2.61 -11.41
CA PHE A 53 -7.52 -2.96 -12.09
C PHE A 53 -7.95 -1.89 -13.10
N PHE A 54 -7.78 -0.61 -12.76
CA PHE A 54 -8.16 0.51 -13.63
C PHE A 54 -7.16 0.76 -14.74
N ARG A 55 -5.93 0.25 -14.62
CA ARG A 55 -4.87 0.52 -15.61
C ARG A 55 -5.18 -0.10 -16.96
N GLY A 56 -5.91 -1.22 -16.98
CA GLY A 56 -6.50 -1.81 -18.19
C GLY A 56 -5.51 -2.18 -19.29
N ASP A 57 -4.20 -2.01 -19.07
CA ASP A 57 -3.14 -2.27 -20.03
C ASP A 57 -2.60 -3.68 -19.81
N TYR A 58 -2.81 -4.56 -20.80
CA TYR A 58 -2.22 -5.88 -20.80
C TYR A 58 -0.68 -5.74 -20.90
N ARG A 59 0.04 -5.91 -19.78
CA ARG A 59 1.50 -5.81 -19.72
C ARG A 59 2.25 -7.15 -19.71
N GLY A 60 1.56 -8.29 -19.85
CA GLY A 60 2.18 -9.61 -19.81
C GLY A 60 1.23 -10.72 -19.38
N ALA A 61 1.78 -11.86 -18.98
CA ALA A 61 1.00 -13.03 -18.59
C ALA A 61 0.22 -12.78 -17.30
N TYR A 62 -1.11 -12.80 -17.40
CA TYR A 62 -1.98 -12.92 -16.24
C TYR A 62 -1.93 -14.36 -15.75
N TRP A 63 -1.64 -14.55 -14.47
CA TRP A 63 -1.75 -15.86 -13.82
C TRP A 63 -3.01 -15.87 -12.97
N LEU A 64 -3.93 -16.80 -13.29
CA LEU A 64 -5.27 -16.88 -12.70
C LEU A 64 -6.11 -15.59 -12.82
N GLY A 65 -5.92 -14.83 -13.91
CA GLY A 65 -6.63 -13.57 -14.14
C GLY A 65 -6.09 -12.36 -13.38
N LEU A 66 -5.00 -12.50 -12.63
CA LEU A 66 -4.31 -11.42 -11.94
C LEU A 66 -2.96 -11.10 -12.58
N SER A 67 -2.60 -9.82 -12.59
CA SER A 67 -1.30 -9.37 -13.09
C SER A 67 -0.18 -9.70 -12.09
N PRO A 68 1.09 -9.77 -12.53
CA PRO A 68 2.23 -9.98 -11.62
C PRO A 68 2.29 -8.94 -10.49
N SER A 69 1.96 -7.68 -10.77
CA SER A 69 1.91 -6.61 -9.77
C SER A 69 0.81 -6.81 -8.73
N GLN A 70 -0.34 -7.40 -9.10
CA GLN A 70 -1.39 -7.76 -8.15
C GLN A 70 -0.95 -8.90 -7.22
N TRP A 71 -0.23 -9.90 -7.74
CA TRP A 71 0.34 -10.96 -6.91
C TRP A 71 1.34 -10.43 -5.89
N ILE A 72 2.26 -9.55 -6.33
CA ILE A 72 3.21 -8.88 -5.43
C ILE A 72 2.47 -8.06 -4.37
N ALA A 73 1.42 -7.32 -4.77
CA ALA A 73 0.62 -6.55 -3.83
C ALA A 73 -0.05 -7.43 -2.78
N LEU A 74 -0.62 -8.58 -3.15
CA LEU A 74 -1.24 -9.53 -2.22
C LEU A 74 -0.23 -10.11 -1.22
N VAL A 75 0.94 -10.56 -1.69
CA VAL A 75 1.99 -11.10 -0.81
C VAL A 75 2.48 -10.02 0.15
N ALA A 76 2.76 -8.82 -0.36
CA ALA A 76 3.21 -7.70 0.47
C ALA A 76 2.16 -7.28 1.51
N ALA A 77 0.87 -7.26 1.15
CA ALA A 77 -0.22 -6.99 2.09
C ALA A 77 -0.31 -8.06 3.17
N ALA A 78 -0.22 -9.35 2.80
CA ALA A 78 -0.29 -10.46 3.75
C ALA A 78 0.88 -10.45 4.75
N VAL A 79 2.11 -10.27 4.26
CA VAL A 79 3.30 -10.19 5.11
C VAL A 79 3.22 -8.99 6.05
N SER A 80 2.80 -7.82 5.54
CA SER A 80 2.67 -6.61 6.34
C SER A 80 1.58 -6.75 7.41
N TYR A 81 0.43 -7.31 7.07
CA TYR A 81 -0.63 -7.59 8.04
C TYR A 81 -0.17 -8.57 9.12
N TRP A 82 0.54 -9.63 8.73
CA TRP A 82 1.13 -10.55 9.70
C TRP A 82 2.11 -9.85 10.65
N LEU A 83 3.02 -9.02 10.13
CA LEU A 83 3.94 -8.22 10.95
C LEU A 83 3.19 -7.25 11.87
N TRP A 84 2.10 -6.62 11.40
CA TRP A 84 1.27 -5.74 12.20
C TRP A 84 0.72 -6.44 13.44
N THR A 85 0.26 -7.69 13.32
CA THR A 85 -0.22 -8.47 14.48
C THR A 85 0.87 -8.78 15.50
N ARG A 86 2.15 -8.76 15.09
CA ARG A 86 3.32 -8.98 15.95
C ARG A 86 3.80 -7.70 16.63
N LEU A 87 3.48 -6.52 16.07
CA LEU A 87 3.77 -5.22 16.66
C LEU A 87 2.77 -4.90 17.80
N LYS A 88 2.91 -5.57 18.96
CA LYS A 88 2.14 -5.23 20.19
C LYS A 88 2.40 -3.77 20.61
N LYS A 89 1.50 -3.09 21.34
CA LYS A 89 1.83 -1.79 21.95
C LYS A 89 2.84 -2.02 23.08
N ASP A 90 4.06 -1.50 22.98
CA ASP A 90 4.95 -1.44 24.14
C ASP A 90 4.79 -0.08 24.78
N ALA A 91 4.51 -0.08 26.09
CA ALA A 91 4.43 1.12 26.92
C ALA A 91 5.73 1.93 26.96
N THR A 92 6.84 1.36 26.44
CA THR A 92 8.18 1.97 26.38
C THR A 92 8.25 3.30 25.62
N TYR A 93 7.26 3.61 24.76
CA TYR A 93 7.22 4.87 23.99
C TYR A 93 6.30 5.94 24.61
N ALA A 94 5.56 5.63 25.69
CA ALA A 94 4.68 6.59 26.35
C ALA A 94 5.43 7.55 27.31
N GLY A 95 6.75 7.41 27.44
CA GLY A 95 7.57 8.12 28.43
C GLY A 95 8.80 8.83 27.88
N LYS A 96 8.84 9.17 26.59
CA LYS A 96 9.81 10.13 26.04
C LYS A 96 9.10 11.39 25.55
#